data_AF-A0A6L4YPC7-F1
#
_entry.id   AF-A0A6L4YPC7-F1
#
_cell.length_a   1.000
_cell.length_b   1.000
_cell.length_c   1.000
_cell.angle_alpha   90.00
_cell.angle_beta   90.00
_cell.angle_gamma   90.00
#
_symmetry.space_group_name_H-M   'P 1'
#
loop_
_entity.id
_entity.type
_entity.pdbx_description
1 polymer ?
#
loop_
_entity_poly.entity_id
_entity_poly.type
_entity_poly.pdbx_seq_one_letter_code
_entity_poly.pdbx_strand_id
1 'polypeptide(L)'
;ERPGYIALRNTASQIGIALAVAVSGQVYISYGIAGVCLVSSLLTVGAWYSIQAIPDPEGKVIFIKKSWQKQTLRAAVILVIIVLVGIPWLLSFFVTKAGTRPDERVRKDTPAQQSVEYQDVEFQSIDGNKLSGWYLPSRTEKITFVMTHGLFRSRYEMMDRAIDLWKEGYGVLLYDLRRHGKSPAEFSTLGFYERNDVIAAVKFVRKKAPENKLVLMGVSMGAAATLLASAELAQHPDDAKEIIAVVSESSFFFPVNKLNSLEDELFY
;
A
#
# COMPACT_ATOMS: atom_id res chain seq x y z
N GLU A 1 -28.80 21.53 54.28
CA GLU A 1 -27.60 20.69 53.98
C GLU A 1 -27.18 20.61 52.49
N ARG A 2 -27.90 21.21 51.52
CA ARG A 2 -27.58 21.07 50.08
C ARG A 2 -26.44 21.96 49.49
N PRO A 3 -26.08 23.14 50.02
CA PRO A 3 -25.08 24.01 49.37
C PRO A 3 -23.63 23.49 49.46
N GLY A 4 -23.23 22.98 50.62
CA GLY A 4 -21.84 22.56 50.88
C GLY A 4 -21.40 21.36 50.03
N TYR A 5 -22.29 20.38 49.86
CA TYR A 5 -22.04 19.21 49.00
C TYR A 5 -21.91 19.58 47.52
N ILE A 6 -22.79 20.47 47.02
CA ILE A 6 -22.74 20.96 45.63
C ILE A 6 -21.46 21.77 45.39
N ALA A 7 -21.08 22.62 46.35
CA ALA A 7 -19.84 23.38 46.29
C ALA A 7 -18.62 22.45 46.25
N LEU A 8 -18.55 21.46 47.15
CA LEU A 8 -17.44 20.50 47.19
C LEU A 8 -17.31 19.70 45.88
N ARG A 9 -18.45 19.26 45.31
CA ARG A 9 -18.47 18.53 44.03
C ARG A 9 -17.98 19.40 42.86
N ASN A 10 -18.43 20.65 42.81
CA ASN A 10 -18.03 21.58 41.76
C ASN A 10 -16.54 21.94 41.88
N THR A 11 -16.04 22.17 43.09
CA THR A 11 -14.62 22.42 43.34
C THR A 11 -13.75 21.22 42.94
N ALA A 12 -14.13 20.00 43.33
CA ALA A 12 -13.41 18.79 42.93
C ALA A 12 -13.39 18.60 41.40
N SER A 13 -14.51 18.86 40.72
CA SER A 13 -14.57 18.80 39.25
C SER A 13 -13.68 19.85 38.58
N GLN A 14 -13.66 21.09 39.08
CA GLN A 14 -12.82 22.16 38.53
C GLN A 14 -11.32 21.88 38.73
N ILE A 15 -10.94 21.32 39.88
CA ILE A 15 -9.57 20.87 40.14
C ILE A 15 -9.18 19.75 39.18
N GLY A 16 -10.06 18.76 38.95
CA GLY A 16 -9.81 17.68 38.00
C GLY A 16 -9.61 18.17 36.56
N ILE A 17 -10.41 19.13 36.11
CA ILE A 17 -10.27 19.75 34.78
C ILE A 17 -8.95 20.53 34.68
N ALA A 18 -8.63 21.36 35.68
CA ALA A 18 -7.39 22.14 35.70
C ALA A 18 -6.15 21.23 35.68
N LEU A 19 -6.16 20.14 36.44
CA LEU A 19 -5.09 19.15 36.46
C LEU A 19 -4.96 18.44 35.11
N ALA A 20 -6.08 18.07 34.47
CA ALA A 20 -6.09 17.46 33.15
C ALA A 20 -5.48 18.38 32.08
N VAL A 21 -5.81 19.67 32.11
CA VAL A 21 -5.23 20.68 31.20
C VAL A 21 -3.72 20.83 31.44
N ALA A 22 -3.29 20.92 32.70
CA ALA A 22 -1.88 21.07 33.04
C ALA A 22 -1.03 19.86 32.62
N VAL A 23 -1.50 18.64 32.88
CA VAL A 23 -0.79 17.40 32.51
C VAL A 23 -0.81 17.19 30.99
N SER A 24 -1.92 17.53 30.32
CA SER A 24 -2.04 17.39 28.86
C SER A 24 -1.06 18.27 28.10
N GLY A 25 -0.75 19.47 28.60
CA GLY A 25 0.24 20.35 27.97
C GLY A 25 1.64 19.71 27.91
N GLN A 26 2.07 19.06 28.98
CA GLN A 26 3.36 18.38 29.04
C GLN A 26 3.40 17.13 28.13
N VAL A 27 2.31 16.36 28.11
CA VAL A 27 2.20 15.11 27.35
C VAL A 27 2.06 15.38 25.84
N TYR A 28 1.44 16.49 25.46
CA TYR A 28 1.34 16.91 24.06
C TYR A 28 2.71 17.10 23.42
N ILE A 29 3.67 17.68 24.16
CA ILE A 29 5.02 17.95 23.65
C ILE A 29 5.75 16.64 23.30
N SER A 30 5.53 15.57 24.08
CA SER A 30 6.24 14.30 23.89
C SER A 30 5.50 13.28 23.03
N TYR A 31 4.17 13.30 23.01
CA TYR A 31 3.34 12.24 22.41
C TYR A 31 2.21 12.76 21.50
N GLY A 32 2.19 14.07 21.24
CA GLY A 32 1.20 14.72 20.39
C GLY A 32 -0.23 14.52 20.88
N ILE A 33 -1.17 14.61 19.93
CA ILE A 33 -2.62 14.49 20.20
C ILE A 33 -2.97 13.12 20.81
N ALA A 34 -2.29 12.05 20.39
CA ALA A 34 -2.55 10.70 20.87
C ALA A 34 -2.29 10.57 22.38
N GLY A 35 -1.21 11.15 22.89
CA GLY A 35 -0.91 11.17 24.32
C GLY A 35 -1.94 11.96 25.14
N VAL A 36 -2.38 13.11 24.63
CA VAL A 36 -3.42 13.93 25.28
C VAL A 36 -4.74 13.17 25.40
N CYS A 37 -5.15 12.46 24.33
CA CYS A 37 -6.36 11.64 24.33
C CYS A 37 -6.29 10.52 25.37
N LEU A 38 -5.13 9.85 25.51
CA LEU A 38 -4.93 8.78 26.49
C LEU A 38 -5.07 9.31 27.93
N VAL A 39 -4.35 10.39 28.25
CA VAL A 39 -4.38 11.01 29.60
C VAL A 39 -5.77 11.49 29.96
N SER A 40 -6.44 12.17 29.04
CA SER A 40 -7.81 12.67 29.26
C SER A 40 -8.79 11.51 29.51
N SER A 41 -8.64 10.40 28.78
CA SER A 41 -9.46 9.21 28.96
C SER A 41 -9.23 8.56 30.32
N LEU A 42 -7.97 8.40 30.74
CA LEU A 42 -7.60 7.82 32.04
C LEU A 42 -8.10 8.68 33.21
N LEU A 43 -7.93 10.00 33.14
CA LEU A 43 -8.41 10.92 34.17
C LEU A 43 -9.94 10.93 34.27
N THR A 44 -10.63 10.86 33.14
CA THR A 44 -12.10 10.77 33.12
C THR A 44 -12.60 9.48 33.75
N VAL A 45 -11.97 8.33 33.45
CA VAL A 45 -12.29 7.03 34.05
C VAL A 45 -11.98 7.04 35.55
N GLY A 46 -10.84 7.61 35.95
CA GLY A 46 -10.44 7.75 37.36
C GLY A 46 -11.43 8.60 38.15
N ALA A 47 -11.78 9.78 37.65
CA ALA A 47 -12.78 10.66 38.28
C ALA A 47 -14.14 9.97 38.41
N TRP A 48 -14.56 9.24 37.39
CA TRP A 48 -15.80 8.47 37.41
C TRP A 48 -15.79 7.34 38.46
N TYR A 49 -14.65 6.65 38.64
CA TYR A 49 -14.50 5.65 39.69
C TYR A 49 -14.51 6.28 41.09
N SER A 50 -13.83 7.43 41.26
CA SER A 50 -13.82 8.18 42.53
C SER A 50 -15.22 8.64 42.93
N ILE A 51 -16.05 9.10 41.98
CA ILE A 51 -17.44 9.49 42.25
C ILE A 51 -18.26 8.31 42.78
N GLN A 52 -18.01 7.08 42.31
CA GLN A 52 -18.69 5.88 42.81
C GLN A 52 -18.27 5.47 44.23
N ALA A 53 -17.09 5.89 44.69
CA ALA A 53 -16.57 5.56 46.01
C ALA A 53 -17.07 6.51 47.12
N ILE A 54 -17.73 7.62 46.78
CA ILE A 54 -18.27 8.57 47.76
C ILE A 54 -19.62 8.03 48.29
N PRO A 55 -19.74 7.73 49.60
CA PRO A 55 -20.99 7.26 50.17
C PRO A 55 -22.07 8.36 50.11
N ASP A 56 -23.28 8.00 49.69
CA ASP A 56 -24.43 8.91 49.68
C ASP A 56 -24.90 9.15 51.13
N PRO A 57 -24.97 10.42 51.61
CA PRO A 57 -25.43 10.73 52.96
C PRO A 57 -26.88 10.29 53.26
N GLU A 58 -27.72 10.02 52.26
CA GLU A 58 -29.09 9.49 52.46
C GLU A 58 -29.18 7.94 52.46
N GLY A 59 -28.07 7.21 52.32
CA GLY A 59 -28.06 5.74 52.29
C GLY A 59 -28.68 5.10 51.04
N LYS A 60 -29.06 5.90 50.04
CA LYS A 60 -29.50 5.40 48.73
C LYS A 60 -28.27 5.06 47.89
N VAL A 61 -27.87 3.80 47.90
CA VAL A 61 -26.87 3.29 46.95
C VAL A 61 -27.42 3.45 45.53
N ILE A 62 -26.96 4.47 44.80
CA ILE A 62 -27.23 4.59 43.36
C ILE A 62 -26.44 3.46 42.67
N PHE A 63 -27.04 2.28 42.57
CA PHE A 63 -26.51 1.23 41.71
C PHE A 63 -26.59 1.72 40.27
N ILE A 64 -25.48 2.22 39.73
CA ILE A 64 -25.33 2.40 38.28
C ILE A 64 -25.65 1.04 37.67
N LYS A 65 -26.72 0.95 36.86
CA LYS A 65 -27.13 -0.31 36.22
C LYS A 65 -25.90 -0.89 35.52
N LYS A 66 -25.47 -2.09 35.94
CA LYS A 66 -24.36 -2.87 35.35
C LYS A 66 -24.46 -3.02 33.82
N SER A 67 -25.59 -2.69 33.18
CA SER A 67 -25.76 -2.72 31.73
C SER A 67 -24.90 -1.69 30.99
N TRP A 68 -24.68 -0.49 31.54
CA TRP A 68 -23.93 0.55 30.82
C TRP A 68 -22.42 0.25 30.78
N GLN A 69 -21.85 -0.29 31.85
CA GLN A 69 -20.47 -0.81 31.87
C GLN A 69 -20.25 -1.94 30.86
N LYS A 70 -21.24 -2.83 30.70
CA LYS A 70 -21.19 -3.88 29.68
C LYS A 70 -21.32 -3.30 28.26
N GLN A 71 -22.12 -2.25 28.07
CA GLN A 71 -22.26 -1.57 26.78
C GLN A 71 -20.97 -0.82 26.39
N THR A 72 -20.33 -0.11 27.33
CA THR A 72 -19.07 0.59 27.08
C THR A 72 -17.93 -0.39 26.79
N LEU A 73 -17.82 -1.48 27.54
CA LEU A 73 -16.84 -2.54 27.25
C LEU A 73 -17.06 -3.17 25.87
N ARG A 74 -18.31 -3.47 25.51
CA ARG A 74 -18.64 -3.99 24.16
C ARG A 74 -18.24 -3.00 23.06
N ALA A 75 -18.55 -1.72 23.22
CA ALA A 75 -18.18 -0.69 22.26
C ALA A 75 -16.65 -0.57 22.12
N ALA A 76 -15.90 -0.63 23.23
CA ALA A 76 -14.45 -0.60 23.21
C ALA A 76 -13.86 -1.82 22.48
N VAL A 77 -14.38 -3.03 22.74
CA VAL A 77 -13.96 -4.25 22.03
C VAL A 77 -14.25 -4.16 20.53
N ILE A 78 -15.45 -3.69 20.15
CA ILE A 78 -15.81 -3.48 18.73
C ILE A 78 -14.85 -2.48 18.08
N LEU A 79 -14.55 -1.36 18.74
CA LEU A 79 -13.61 -0.38 18.22
C LEU A 79 -12.21 -0.96 18.01
N VAL A 80 -11.71 -1.74 18.98
CA VAL A 80 -10.42 -2.44 18.86
C VAL A 80 -10.43 -3.41 17.67
N ILE A 81 -11.50 -4.18 17.47
CA ILE A 81 -11.64 -5.08 16.31
C ILE A 81 -11.66 -4.28 15.00
N ILE A 82 -12.40 -3.17 14.93
CA ILE A 82 -12.43 -2.31 13.73
C ILE A 82 -11.03 -1.77 13.43
N VAL A 83 -10.31 -1.28 14.44
CA VAL A 83 -8.99 -0.66 14.24
C VAL A 83 -7.93 -1.70 13.89
N LEU A 84 -7.93 -2.85 14.56
CA LEU A 84 -6.88 -3.87 14.38
C LEU A 84 -7.17 -4.83 13.22
N VAL A 85 -8.42 -5.06 12.85
CA VAL A 85 -8.82 -6.03 11.82
C VAL A 85 -9.56 -5.34 10.68
N GLY A 86 -10.60 -4.57 11.00
CA GLY A 86 -11.47 -3.95 9.99
C GLY A 86 -10.74 -3.00 9.04
N ILE A 87 -10.00 -2.03 9.59
CA ILE A 87 -9.27 -1.02 8.81
C ILE A 87 -8.15 -1.67 7.98
N PRO A 88 -7.25 -2.51 8.54
CA PRO A 88 -6.22 -3.18 7.73
C PRO A 88 -6.80 -4.08 6.64
N TRP A 89 -7.86 -4.84 6.94
CA TRP A 89 -8.54 -5.66 5.93
C TRP A 89 -9.14 -4.82 4.81
N LEU A 90 -9.80 -3.70 5.16
CA LEU A 90 -10.38 -2.79 4.18
C LEU A 90 -9.30 -2.14 3.30
N LEU A 91 -8.21 -1.67 3.89
CA LEU A 91 -7.07 -1.11 3.17
C LEU A 91 -6.44 -2.15 2.23
N SER A 92 -6.21 -3.37 2.72
CA SER A 92 -5.70 -4.48 1.92
C SER A 92 -6.62 -4.76 0.74
N PHE A 93 -7.94 -4.81 0.96
CA PHE A 93 -8.93 -5.01 -0.09
C PHE A 93 -8.81 -3.95 -1.18
N PHE A 94 -8.77 -2.65 -0.82
CA PHE A 94 -8.67 -1.58 -1.81
C PHE A 94 -7.36 -1.58 -2.58
N VAL A 95 -6.25 -1.91 -1.91
CA VAL A 95 -4.92 -1.91 -2.53
C VAL A 95 -4.71 -3.13 -3.42
N THR A 96 -5.13 -4.31 -3.00
CA THR A 96 -4.98 -5.55 -3.79
C THR A 96 -5.98 -5.65 -4.93
N LYS A 97 -7.19 -5.09 -4.78
CA LYS A 97 -8.20 -5.03 -5.85
C LYS A 97 -8.07 -3.80 -6.74
N ALA A 98 -7.09 -2.94 -6.46
CA ALA A 98 -6.70 -1.80 -7.29
C ALA A 98 -6.55 -2.26 -8.75
N GLY A 99 -7.12 -1.47 -9.66
CA GLY A 99 -6.90 -1.62 -11.09
C GLY A 99 -6.62 -0.26 -11.71
N THR A 100 -6.51 -0.21 -13.03
CA THR A 100 -6.22 1.03 -13.77
C THR A 100 -7.11 2.18 -13.35
N ARG A 101 -6.56 3.38 -13.21
CA ARG A 101 -7.33 4.59 -12.94
C ARG A 101 -8.33 4.90 -14.06
N PRO A 102 -9.51 5.47 -13.75
CA PRO A 102 -10.57 5.66 -14.74
C PRO A 102 -10.15 6.44 -16.00
N ASP A 103 -9.30 7.46 -15.85
CA ASP A 103 -8.81 8.29 -16.95
C ASP A 103 -7.95 7.50 -17.95
N GLU A 104 -7.15 6.52 -17.49
CA GLU A 104 -6.38 5.65 -18.39
C GLU A 104 -7.22 4.50 -18.98
N ARG A 105 -8.34 4.11 -18.37
CA ARG A 105 -9.24 3.08 -18.93
C ARG A 105 -9.91 3.53 -20.22
N VAL A 106 -10.17 4.83 -20.35
CA VAL A 106 -10.86 5.41 -21.51
C VAL A 106 -9.90 5.90 -22.60
N ARG A 107 -8.59 5.90 -22.33
CA ARG A 107 -7.57 6.28 -23.31
C ARG A 107 -7.58 5.31 -24.50
N LYS A 108 -7.52 5.90 -25.70
CA LYS A 108 -7.52 5.21 -27.00
C LYS A 108 -6.31 5.60 -27.86
N ASP A 109 -5.50 6.52 -27.37
CA ASP A 109 -4.28 6.90 -28.02
C ASP A 109 -3.26 5.77 -28.02
N THR A 110 -2.40 5.76 -29.02
CA THR A 110 -1.40 4.72 -29.22
C THR A 110 -0.13 5.38 -29.74
N PRO A 111 1.03 4.68 -29.69
CA PRO A 111 2.27 5.23 -30.23
C PRO A 111 2.16 5.68 -31.70
N ALA A 112 1.30 5.05 -32.51
CA ALA A 112 1.08 5.46 -33.91
C ALA A 112 0.55 6.89 -34.06
N GLN A 113 -0.13 7.46 -33.07
CA GLN A 113 -0.57 8.87 -33.13
C GLN A 113 0.60 9.85 -33.14
N GLN A 114 1.78 9.43 -32.67
CA GLN A 114 3.03 10.18 -32.76
C GLN A 114 3.97 9.65 -33.85
N SER A 115 3.42 8.96 -34.86
CA SER A 115 4.18 8.36 -35.98
C SER A 115 5.24 7.35 -35.53
N VAL A 116 5.03 6.70 -34.38
CA VAL A 116 5.91 5.63 -33.88
C VAL A 116 5.40 4.27 -34.33
N GLU A 117 6.30 3.48 -34.91
CA GLU A 117 6.00 2.10 -35.26
C GLU A 117 5.95 1.23 -34.01
N TYR A 118 4.83 0.52 -33.81
CA TYR A 118 4.66 -0.38 -32.69
C TYR A 118 3.89 -1.64 -33.10
N GLN A 119 4.03 -2.67 -32.28
CA GLN A 119 3.31 -3.94 -32.41
C GLN A 119 2.47 -4.15 -31.15
N ASP A 120 1.17 -4.42 -31.31
CA ASP A 120 0.36 -4.99 -30.24
C ASP A 120 0.87 -6.41 -29.95
N VAL A 121 1.22 -6.66 -28.69
CA VAL A 121 1.79 -7.92 -28.25
C VAL A 121 1.05 -8.48 -27.06
N GLU A 122 0.99 -9.80 -26.99
CA GLU A 122 0.47 -10.53 -25.85
C GLU A 122 1.45 -11.64 -25.48
N PHE A 123 1.66 -11.84 -24.19
CA PHE A 123 2.54 -12.88 -23.66
C PHE A 123 2.01 -13.38 -22.32
N GLN A 124 2.45 -14.56 -21.89
CA GLN A 124 2.02 -15.13 -20.62
C GLN A 124 3.08 -14.86 -19.55
N SER A 125 2.63 -14.39 -18.39
CA SER A 125 3.37 -14.42 -17.14
C SER A 125 3.83 -15.86 -16.82
N ILE A 126 4.85 -16.00 -16.00
CA ILE A 126 5.38 -17.31 -15.57
C ILE A 126 4.30 -18.17 -14.89
N ASP A 127 3.34 -17.54 -14.21
CA ASP A 127 2.19 -18.17 -13.55
C ASP A 127 0.93 -18.26 -14.44
N GLY A 128 1.06 -18.06 -15.75
CA GLY A 128 0.00 -18.27 -16.74
C GLY A 128 -0.93 -17.08 -16.97
N ASN A 129 -0.77 -15.98 -16.23
CA ASN A 129 -1.59 -14.79 -16.45
C ASN A 129 -1.30 -14.14 -17.81
N LYS A 130 -2.33 -13.79 -18.57
CA LYS A 130 -2.18 -13.17 -19.88
C LYS A 130 -1.85 -11.68 -19.73
N LEU A 131 -0.78 -11.25 -20.37
CA LEU A 131 -0.31 -9.86 -20.36
C LEU A 131 -0.44 -9.26 -21.75
N SER A 132 -0.82 -7.99 -21.80
CA SER A 132 -0.94 -7.22 -23.04
C SER A 132 0.00 -6.02 -23.01
N GLY A 133 0.63 -5.71 -24.14
CA GLY A 133 1.59 -4.63 -24.25
C GLY A 133 1.77 -4.09 -25.67
N TRP A 134 2.67 -3.13 -25.78
CA TRP A 134 3.17 -2.58 -27.04
C TRP A 134 4.67 -2.79 -27.10
N TYR A 135 5.11 -3.37 -28.21
CA TYR A 135 6.52 -3.53 -28.53
C TYR A 135 6.90 -2.58 -29.66
N LEU A 136 7.84 -1.70 -29.38
CA LEU A 136 8.43 -0.75 -30.31
C LEU A 136 9.82 -1.29 -30.67
N PRO A 137 10.04 -1.83 -31.87
CA PRO A 137 11.32 -2.42 -32.26
C PRO A 137 12.46 -1.40 -32.23
N SER A 138 13.65 -1.80 -31.76
CA SER A 138 14.85 -0.95 -31.82
C SER A 138 15.22 -0.62 -33.26
N ARG A 139 15.70 0.61 -33.49
CA ARG A 139 16.10 1.08 -34.81
C ARG A 139 17.61 0.99 -35.03
N THR A 140 18.41 1.36 -34.03
CA THR A 140 19.89 1.47 -34.17
C THR A 140 20.66 0.89 -32.99
N GLU A 141 20.19 1.09 -31.76
CA GLU A 141 21.02 0.90 -30.56
C GLU A 141 21.23 -0.56 -30.12
N LYS A 142 20.45 -1.51 -30.66
CA LYS A 142 20.39 -2.91 -30.17
C LYS A 142 20.24 -2.98 -28.64
N ILE A 143 19.52 -2.04 -28.07
CA ILE A 143 19.15 -1.99 -26.65
C ILE A 143 17.63 -1.85 -26.59
N THR A 144 16.98 -2.68 -25.77
CA THR A 144 15.54 -2.62 -25.54
C THR A 144 15.24 -2.32 -24.07
N PHE A 145 14.42 -1.31 -23.83
CA PHE A 145 13.87 -1.00 -22.51
C PHE A 145 12.64 -1.86 -22.23
N VAL A 146 12.59 -2.52 -21.08
CA VAL A 146 11.38 -3.15 -20.55
C VAL A 146 10.82 -2.23 -19.46
N MET A 147 9.71 -1.57 -19.77
CA MET A 147 9.10 -0.54 -18.93
C MET A 147 7.89 -1.06 -18.17
N THR A 148 7.93 -0.93 -16.84
CA THR A 148 6.94 -1.50 -15.91
C THR A 148 6.26 -0.42 -15.07
N HIS A 149 4.96 -0.20 -15.30
CA HIS A 149 4.18 0.87 -14.65
C HIS A 149 3.86 0.60 -13.17
N GLY A 150 3.41 1.64 -12.45
CA GLY A 150 3.02 1.61 -11.05
C GLY A 150 1.57 1.13 -10.80
N LEU A 151 1.21 1.06 -9.51
CA LEU A 151 -0.15 0.71 -9.07
C LEU A 151 -1.16 1.76 -9.56
N PHE A 152 -2.37 1.32 -9.90
CA PHE A 152 -3.44 2.15 -10.48
C PHE A 152 -3.14 2.71 -11.88
N ARG A 153 -2.03 2.34 -12.51
CA ARG A 153 -1.65 2.82 -13.84
C ARG A 153 -1.76 1.72 -14.89
N SER A 154 -1.41 2.02 -16.12
CA SER A 154 -1.22 1.05 -17.20
C SER A 154 0.02 1.41 -18.00
N ARG A 155 0.26 0.72 -19.13
CA ARG A 155 1.31 1.05 -20.10
C ARG A 155 1.34 2.54 -20.48
N TYR A 156 0.20 3.25 -20.38
CA TYR A 156 0.10 4.68 -20.64
C TYR A 156 0.98 5.57 -19.75
N GLU A 157 1.31 5.13 -18.53
CA GLU A 157 2.26 5.86 -17.67
C GLU A 157 3.64 5.96 -18.29
N MET A 158 4.02 4.96 -19.08
CA MET A 158 5.35 4.85 -19.69
C MET A 158 5.38 5.37 -21.13
N MET A 159 4.23 5.67 -21.72
CA MET A 159 4.12 5.86 -23.17
C MET A 159 4.96 7.03 -23.69
N ASP A 160 4.94 8.19 -23.03
CA ASP A 160 5.69 9.36 -23.50
C ASP A 160 7.21 9.08 -23.45
N ARG A 161 7.69 8.52 -22.34
CA ARG A 161 9.11 8.10 -22.18
C ARG A 161 9.51 7.02 -23.18
N ALA A 162 8.61 6.07 -23.47
CA ALA A 162 8.83 5.02 -24.45
C ALA A 162 8.99 5.59 -25.87
N ILE A 163 8.17 6.58 -26.22
CA ILE A 163 8.24 7.25 -27.52
C ILE A 163 9.54 8.05 -27.65
N ASP A 164 9.94 8.78 -26.61
CA ASP A 164 11.19 9.54 -26.62
C ASP A 164 12.40 8.61 -26.80
N LEU A 165 12.48 7.51 -26.05
CA LEU A 165 13.55 6.52 -26.21
C LEU A 165 13.54 5.86 -27.60
N TRP A 166 12.37 5.57 -28.16
CA TRP A 166 12.29 4.99 -29.50
C TRP A 166 12.77 5.96 -30.58
N LYS A 167 12.49 7.26 -30.44
CA LYS A 167 12.99 8.30 -31.34
C LYS A 167 14.52 8.38 -31.32
N GLU A 168 15.14 8.14 -30.17
CA GLU A 168 16.60 8.02 -29.99
C GLU A 168 17.18 6.68 -30.50
N GLY A 169 16.34 5.77 -31.02
CA GLY A 169 16.79 4.53 -31.67
C GLY A 169 16.75 3.26 -30.80
N TYR A 170 16.35 3.40 -29.54
CA TYR A 170 16.15 2.27 -28.62
C TYR A 170 14.89 1.47 -28.96
N GLY A 171 14.90 0.18 -28.61
CA GLY A 171 13.68 -0.63 -28.55
C GLY A 171 12.96 -0.40 -27.23
N VAL A 172 11.64 -0.57 -27.21
CA VAL A 172 10.86 -0.45 -25.97
C VAL A 172 9.74 -1.49 -25.93
N LEU A 173 9.61 -2.17 -24.80
CA LEU A 173 8.41 -2.91 -24.42
C LEU A 173 7.76 -2.17 -23.25
N LEU A 174 6.53 -1.70 -23.44
CA LEU A 174 5.65 -1.21 -22.38
C LEU A 174 4.40 -2.07 -22.35
N TYR A 175 4.00 -2.53 -21.17
CA TYR A 175 2.94 -3.52 -21.02
C TYR A 175 2.13 -3.24 -19.78
N ASP A 176 0.92 -3.79 -19.73
CA ASP A 176 0.09 -3.70 -18.54
C ASP A 176 0.44 -4.85 -17.60
N LEU A 177 0.81 -4.53 -16.37
CA LEU A 177 0.92 -5.50 -15.28
C LEU A 177 -0.43 -6.21 -15.06
N ARG A 178 -0.39 -7.37 -14.42
CA ARG A 178 -1.60 -8.06 -13.97
C ARG A 178 -2.57 -7.10 -13.28
N ARG A 179 -3.87 -7.32 -13.49
CA ARG A 179 -4.98 -6.49 -12.94
C ARG A 179 -5.08 -5.08 -13.54
N HIS A 180 -4.18 -4.68 -14.43
CA HIS A 180 -4.12 -3.34 -15.01
C HIS A 180 -4.26 -3.36 -16.54
N GLY A 181 -4.59 -2.20 -17.10
CA GLY A 181 -4.94 -1.98 -18.51
C GLY A 181 -5.79 -3.11 -19.10
N LYS A 182 -5.23 -3.83 -20.07
CA LYS A 182 -5.84 -4.96 -20.77
C LYS A 182 -5.39 -6.33 -20.24
N SER A 183 -4.56 -6.37 -19.19
CA SER A 183 -4.07 -7.59 -18.56
C SER A 183 -5.00 -8.00 -17.41
N PRO A 184 -5.73 -9.13 -17.52
CA PRO A 184 -6.57 -9.61 -16.44
C PRO A 184 -5.75 -9.98 -15.20
N ALA A 185 -6.42 -10.01 -14.05
CA ALA A 185 -6.09 -10.78 -12.86
C ALA A 185 -7.15 -10.49 -11.79
N GLU A 186 -7.20 -11.32 -10.76
CA GLU A 186 -8.10 -11.11 -9.65
C GLU A 186 -7.60 -10.04 -8.66
N PHE A 187 -6.29 -9.98 -8.43
CA PHE A 187 -5.65 -9.08 -7.47
C PHE A 187 -4.21 -8.76 -7.88
N SER A 188 -3.66 -7.70 -7.28
CA SER A 188 -2.24 -7.33 -7.34
C SER A 188 -1.60 -7.55 -5.96
N THR A 189 -0.31 -7.87 -5.93
CA THR A 189 0.46 -8.12 -4.70
C THR A 189 1.64 -7.16 -4.53
N LEU A 190 1.50 -5.95 -5.08
CA LEU A 190 2.43 -4.83 -4.89
C LEU A 190 3.88 -5.13 -5.25
N GLY A 191 4.11 -6.02 -6.21
CA GLY A 191 5.43 -6.38 -6.70
C GLY A 191 5.73 -7.86 -6.57
N PHE A 192 5.12 -8.56 -5.60
CA PHE A 192 5.49 -9.96 -5.33
C PHE A 192 5.19 -10.86 -6.52
N TYR A 193 3.94 -10.91 -6.99
CA TYR A 193 3.62 -11.70 -8.18
C TYR A 193 3.87 -10.92 -9.47
N GLU A 194 3.81 -9.58 -9.44
CA GLU A 194 4.15 -8.75 -10.60
C GLU A 194 5.59 -8.98 -11.09
N ARG A 195 6.51 -9.47 -10.23
CA ARG A 195 7.85 -9.89 -10.68
C ARG A 195 7.78 -10.98 -11.76
N ASN A 196 6.82 -11.89 -11.69
CA ASN A 196 6.61 -12.94 -12.69
C ASN A 196 6.22 -12.34 -14.04
N ASP A 197 5.46 -11.24 -14.03
CA ASP A 197 5.09 -10.50 -15.23
C ASP A 197 6.33 -9.86 -15.87
N VAL A 198 7.23 -9.29 -15.05
CA VAL A 198 8.49 -8.70 -15.53
C VAL A 198 9.42 -9.78 -16.09
N ILE A 199 9.59 -10.92 -15.42
CA ILE A 199 10.41 -12.04 -15.91
C ILE A 199 9.89 -12.52 -17.27
N ALA A 200 8.57 -12.64 -17.41
CA ALA A 200 7.96 -13.00 -18.69
C ALA A 200 8.16 -11.93 -19.76
N ALA A 201 8.08 -10.65 -19.42
CA ALA A 201 8.37 -9.54 -20.34
C ALA A 201 9.82 -9.59 -20.84
N VAL A 202 10.78 -9.86 -19.95
CA VAL A 202 12.20 -10.07 -20.32
C VAL A 202 12.35 -11.24 -21.29
N LYS A 203 11.76 -12.41 -20.98
CA LYS A 203 11.81 -13.59 -21.86
C LYS A 203 11.14 -13.33 -23.22
N PHE A 204 10.04 -12.57 -23.23
CA PHE A 204 9.38 -12.17 -24.47
C PHE A 204 10.32 -11.33 -25.35
N VAL A 205 10.97 -10.29 -24.80
CA VAL A 205 11.89 -9.46 -25.58
C VAL A 205 13.09 -10.27 -26.06
N ARG A 206 13.67 -11.14 -25.23
CA ARG A 206 14.78 -12.02 -25.65
C ARG A 206 14.42 -12.88 -26.86
N LYS A 207 13.21 -13.44 -26.88
CA LYS A 207 12.74 -14.23 -28.02
C LYS A 207 12.50 -13.35 -29.26
N LYS A 208 12.01 -12.13 -29.07
CA LYS A 208 11.64 -11.20 -30.14
C LYS A 208 12.85 -10.49 -30.77
N ALA A 209 13.86 -10.18 -29.97
CA ALA A 209 15.07 -9.46 -30.34
C ALA A 209 16.29 -10.02 -29.57
N PRO A 210 16.78 -11.22 -29.94
CA PRO A 210 17.82 -11.94 -29.20
C PRO A 210 19.18 -11.22 -29.17
N GLU A 211 19.44 -10.36 -30.16
CA GLU A 211 20.67 -9.57 -30.27
C GLU A 211 20.66 -8.31 -29.39
N ASN A 212 19.53 -7.98 -28.77
CA ASN A 212 19.39 -6.73 -28.02
C ASN A 212 19.77 -6.91 -26.55
N LYS A 213 20.59 -6.00 -26.04
CA LYS A 213 20.77 -5.82 -24.60
C LYS A 213 19.50 -5.23 -23.97
N LEU A 214 19.29 -5.50 -22.69
CA LEU A 214 18.07 -5.12 -21.98
C LEU A 214 18.35 -4.11 -20.87
N VAL A 215 17.51 -3.08 -20.81
CA VAL A 215 17.42 -2.17 -19.66
C VAL A 215 16.06 -2.36 -19.03
N LEU A 216 16.00 -2.67 -17.75
CA LEU A 216 14.73 -2.78 -17.04
C LEU A 216 14.44 -1.45 -16.34
N MET A 217 13.23 -0.91 -16.50
CA MET A 217 12.83 0.35 -15.89
C MET A 217 11.44 0.20 -15.26
N GLY A 218 11.34 0.49 -13.97
CA GLY A 218 10.07 0.41 -13.26
C GLY A 218 9.78 1.66 -12.43
N VAL A 219 8.50 1.96 -12.22
CA VAL A 219 8.01 3.06 -11.36
C VAL A 219 7.18 2.51 -10.21
N SER A 220 7.42 2.97 -8.98
CA SER A 220 6.63 2.62 -7.79
C SER A 220 6.49 1.10 -7.61
N MET A 221 5.28 0.55 -7.69
CA MET A 221 5.03 -0.91 -7.68
C MET A 221 5.79 -1.64 -8.79
N GLY A 222 5.84 -1.05 -9.99
CA GLY A 222 6.60 -1.60 -11.10
C GLY A 222 8.09 -1.60 -10.81
N ALA A 223 8.62 -0.60 -10.11
CA ALA A 223 10.01 -0.57 -9.67
C ALA A 223 10.33 -1.71 -8.69
N ALA A 224 9.44 -1.96 -7.73
CA ALA A 224 9.57 -3.07 -6.79
C ALA A 224 9.55 -4.43 -7.52
N ALA A 225 8.60 -4.63 -8.44
CA ALA A 225 8.51 -5.82 -9.28
C ALA A 225 9.77 -6.02 -10.13
N THR A 226 10.28 -4.95 -10.75
CA THR A 226 11.49 -4.96 -11.56
C THR A 226 12.72 -5.36 -10.75
N LEU A 227 12.89 -4.83 -9.54
CA LEU A 227 13.99 -5.20 -8.66
C LEU A 227 13.93 -6.67 -8.24
N LEU A 228 12.75 -7.16 -7.85
CA LEU A 228 12.55 -8.57 -7.47
C LEU A 228 12.83 -9.50 -8.66
N ALA A 229 12.31 -9.17 -9.84
CA ALA A 229 12.56 -9.93 -11.06
C ALA A 229 14.04 -9.94 -11.44
N SER A 230 14.73 -8.80 -11.31
CA SER A 230 16.16 -8.69 -11.59
C SER A 230 16.98 -9.58 -10.65
N ALA A 231 16.65 -9.61 -9.36
CA ALA A 231 17.32 -10.46 -8.39
C ALA A 231 17.12 -11.96 -8.68
N GLU A 232 15.94 -12.36 -9.16
CA GLU A 232 15.63 -13.75 -9.53
C GLU A 232 16.32 -14.16 -10.84
N LEU A 233 16.31 -13.29 -11.84
CA LEU A 233 17.02 -13.49 -13.12
C LEU A 233 18.54 -13.57 -12.92
N ALA A 234 19.09 -12.82 -11.95
CA ALA A 234 20.51 -12.88 -11.62
C ALA A 234 20.98 -14.25 -11.12
N GLN A 235 20.07 -15.09 -10.61
CA GLN A 235 20.39 -16.46 -10.20
C GLN A 235 20.58 -17.42 -11.39
N HIS A 236 20.17 -16.99 -12.59
CA HIS A 236 20.27 -17.75 -13.83
C HIS A 236 21.26 -17.04 -14.77
N PRO A 237 22.55 -17.44 -14.82
CA PRO A 237 23.60 -16.65 -15.47
C PRO A 237 23.33 -16.31 -16.95
N ASP A 238 22.67 -17.19 -17.68
CA ASP A 238 22.32 -16.94 -19.09
C ASP A 238 21.22 -15.88 -19.24
N ASP A 239 20.34 -15.79 -18.23
CA ASP A 239 19.34 -14.74 -18.14
C ASP A 239 19.89 -13.43 -17.54
N ALA A 240 21.07 -13.40 -16.94
CA ALA A 240 21.65 -12.18 -16.37
C ALA A 240 22.50 -11.40 -17.37
N LYS A 241 23.23 -12.09 -18.26
CA LYS A 241 24.24 -11.52 -19.17
C LYS A 241 23.71 -10.44 -20.13
N GLU A 242 22.42 -10.48 -20.43
CA GLU A 242 21.79 -9.56 -21.38
C GLU A 242 21.19 -8.32 -20.70
N ILE A 243 21.05 -8.31 -19.36
CA ILE A 243 20.53 -7.14 -18.63
C ILE A 243 21.70 -6.25 -18.23
N ILE A 244 21.79 -5.08 -18.87
CA ILE A 244 22.92 -4.16 -18.69
C ILE A 244 22.64 -3.05 -17.66
N ALA A 245 21.37 -2.79 -17.35
CA ALA A 245 20.98 -1.81 -16.35
C ALA A 245 19.58 -2.08 -15.78
N VAL A 246 19.37 -1.64 -14.54
CA VAL A 246 18.07 -1.62 -13.86
C VAL A 246 17.83 -0.22 -13.30
N VAL A 247 16.76 0.43 -13.76
CA VAL A 247 16.32 1.75 -13.32
C VAL A 247 15.10 1.60 -12.41
N SER A 248 15.25 2.04 -11.17
CA SER A 248 14.22 1.96 -10.13
C SER A 248 13.78 3.36 -9.73
N GLU A 249 12.57 3.76 -10.14
CA GLU A 249 12.02 5.08 -9.86
C GLU A 249 10.99 5.02 -8.72
N SER A 250 11.30 5.67 -7.60
CA SER A 250 10.42 5.75 -6.42
C SER A 250 9.94 4.38 -5.89
N SER A 251 10.83 3.38 -5.89
CA SER A 251 10.51 2.06 -5.36
C SER A 251 10.31 2.08 -3.86
N PHE A 252 9.54 1.11 -3.39
CA PHE A 252 9.52 0.71 -1.99
C PHE A 252 10.16 -0.67 -1.87
N PHE A 253 10.74 -0.95 -0.71
CA PHE A 253 11.33 -2.24 -0.40
C PHE A 253 10.56 -2.87 0.75
N PHE A 254 9.76 -3.90 0.46
CA PHE A 254 9.27 -4.81 1.49
C PHE A 254 10.26 -5.98 1.56
N PRO A 255 10.88 -6.27 2.71
CA PRO A 255 11.77 -7.42 2.83
C PRO A 255 10.95 -8.71 2.65
N VAL A 256 11.02 -9.28 1.44
CA VAL A 256 10.38 -10.56 1.06
C VAL A 256 10.78 -11.69 2.02
N ASN A 257 11.97 -11.62 2.62
CA ASN A 257 12.43 -12.57 3.62
C ASN A 257 11.46 -12.74 4.80
N LYS A 258 10.70 -11.69 5.16
CA LYS A 258 9.73 -11.78 6.26
C LYS A 258 8.36 -12.33 5.83
N LEU A 259 8.05 -12.29 4.53
CA LEU A 259 6.83 -12.90 3.98
C LEU A 259 7.04 -14.38 3.70
N ASN A 260 8.20 -14.77 3.17
CA ASN A 260 8.53 -16.19 2.97
C ASN A 260 8.57 -16.95 4.31
N SER A 261 9.13 -16.35 5.37
CA SER A 261 9.09 -16.95 6.70
C SER A 261 7.67 -17.07 7.27
N LEU A 262 6.74 -16.20 6.85
CA LEU A 262 5.34 -16.25 7.27
C LEU A 262 4.53 -17.25 6.46
N GLU A 263 4.83 -17.47 5.18
CA GLU A 263 4.22 -18.55 4.39
C GLU A 263 4.63 -19.92 4.92
N ASP A 264 5.91 -20.12 5.26
CA ASP A 264 6.41 -21.36 5.86
C ASP A 264 5.80 -21.61 7.26
N GLU A 265 5.49 -20.56 8.03
CA GLU A 265 4.88 -20.65 9.36
C GLU A 265 3.35 -20.76 9.36
N LEU A 266 2.65 -20.28 8.33
CA LEU A 266 1.17 -20.26 8.27
C LEU A 266 0.57 -21.45 7.52
N PHE A 267 1.36 -22.17 6.73
CA PHE A 267 0.89 -23.29 5.89
C PHE A 267 1.44 -24.67 6.28
N TYR A 268 2.02 -24.81 7.48
CA TYR A 268 2.36 -26.10 8.10
C TYR A 268 1.68 -26.30 9.47
#